data_AF-A0A814EVA2-F1
#
_entry.id   AF-A0A814EVA2-F1
#
_cell.length_a   1.000
_cell.length_b   1.000
_cell.length_c   1.000
_cell.angle_alpha   90.00
_cell.angle_beta   90.00
_cell.angle_gamma   90.00
#
_symmetry.space_group_name_H-M   'P 1'
#
loop_
_entity.id
_entity.type
_entity.pdbx_description
1 polymer ?
#
loop_
_entity_poly.entity_id
_entity_poly.type
_entity_poly.pdbx_seq_one_letter_code
_entity_poly.pdbx_strand_id
1 'polypeptide(L)'
;MFTFIIGFILVLILLYASKKFYWSGTRCPSKDRMDDKIVVITGSNTGIGKSTAVELAKRGMVRTEMSRYAGGPYEKILYIIEQLITPIAWVFIKSSEEGAQTTIYLASDIHLDNVSGKYFSDCIEIQPSKMTLNEEDNRRLWLLSEKMTKLDDSLKNF
;
A
#
# COMPACT_ATOMS: atom_id res chain seq x y z
N MET A 1 -32.55 28.76 -1.27
CA MET A 1 -32.41 27.48 -0.53
C MET A 1 -32.11 26.32 -1.47
N PHE A 2 -32.92 26.07 -2.51
CA PHE A 2 -32.69 25.01 -3.51
C PHE A 2 -31.36 25.12 -4.29
N THR A 3 -30.95 26.33 -4.67
CA THR A 3 -29.68 26.57 -5.38
C THR A 3 -28.44 26.21 -4.55
N PHE A 4 -28.47 26.44 -3.24
CA PHE A 4 -27.41 26.02 -2.32
C PHE A 4 -27.35 24.49 -2.17
N ILE A 5 -28.51 23.83 -2.15
CA ILE A 5 -28.59 22.36 -2.07
C ILE A 5 -28.04 21.72 -3.36
N ILE A 6 -28.40 22.24 -4.53
CA ILE A 6 -27.90 21.76 -5.83
C ILE A 6 -26.39 21.97 -5.94
N GLY A 7 -25.89 23.14 -5.52
CA GLY A 7 -24.45 23.41 -5.48
C GLY A 7 -23.69 22.45 -4.56
N PHE A 8 -24.23 22.16 -3.38
CA PHE A 8 -23.63 21.20 -2.44
C PHE A 8 -23.60 19.78 -3.00
N ILE A 9 -24.68 19.32 -3.64
CA ILE A 9 -24.75 18.01 -4.29
C ILE A 9 -23.73 17.90 -5.44
N LEU A 10 -23.60 18.95 -6.26
CA LEU A 10 -22.61 18.97 -7.35
C LEU A 10 -21.17 18.88 -6.82
N VAL A 11 -20.86 19.57 -5.72
CA VAL A 11 -19.56 19.48 -5.05
C VAL A 11 -19.33 18.05 -4.53
N LEU A 12 -20.30 17.42 -3.88
CA LEU A 12 -20.16 16.03 -3.42
C LEU A 12 -19.98 15.04 -4.58
N ILE A 13 -20.67 15.22 -5.70
CA ILE A 13 -20.50 14.39 -6.91
C ILE A 13 -19.10 14.58 -7.50
N LEU A 14 -18.62 15.83 -7.59
CA LEU A 14 -17.26 16.12 -8.02
C LEU A 14 -16.23 15.49 -7.09
N LEU A 15 -16.36 15.65 -5.77
CA LEU A 15 -15.46 15.03 -4.80
C LEU A 15 -15.47 13.50 -4.89
N TYR A 16 -16.64 12.89 -5.08
CA TYR A 16 -16.75 11.44 -5.28
C TYR A 16 -16.11 10.98 -6.59
N ALA A 17 -16.33 11.69 -7.70
CA ALA A 17 -15.71 11.40 -8.99
C ALA A 17 -14.18 11.56 -8.92
N SER A 18 -13.70 12.63 -8.29
CA SER A 18 -12.27 12.88 -8.04
C SER A 18 -11.64 11.77 -7.21
N LYS A 19 -12.29 11.36 -6.11
CA LYS A 19 -11.82 10.22 -5.30
C LYS A 19 -11.71 8.97 -6.16
N LYS A 20 -12.79 8.62 -6.86
CA LYS A 20 -12.90 7.38 -7.64
C LYS A 20 -11.90 7.32 -8.79
N PHE A 21 -11.63 8.45 -9.44
CA PHE A 21 -10.77 8.48 -10.62
C PHE A 21 -9.29 8.63 -10.27
N TYR A 22 -8.96 9.45 -9.27
CA TYR A 22 -7.55 9.73 -8.94
C TYR A 22 -6.99 8.82 -7.84
N TRP A 23 -7.79 8.41 -6.84
CA TRP A 23 -7.26 7.81 -5.60
C TRP A 23 -7.68 6.36 -5.38
N SER A 24 -8.78 5.87 -5.97
CA SER A 24 -9.22 4.47 -5.84
C SER A 24 -8.45 3.46 -6.69
N GLY A 25 -7.49 3.92 -7.51
CA GLY A 25 -6.74 3.05 -8.42
C GLY A 25 -7.60 2.44 -9.53
N THR A 26 -6.97 1.66 -10.40
CA THR A 26 -7.65 0.91 -11.45
C THR A 26 -8.31 -0.35 -10.91
N ARG A 27 -9.39 -0.81 -11.56
CA ARG A 27 -10.02 -2.08 -11.20
C ARG A 27 -9.04 -3.22 -11.45
N CYS A 28 -8.84 -4.08 -10.45
CA CYS A 28 -8.06 -5.31 -10.59
C CYS A 28 -8.59 -6.17 -11.73
N PRO A 29 -7.72 -6.66 -12.65
CA PRO A 29 -8.13 -7.48 -13.78
C PRO A 29 -8.44 -8.93 -13.37
N SER A 30 -7.89 -9.41 -12.24
CA SER A 30 -8.17 -10.77 -11.77
C SER A 30 -9.64 -10.91 -11.32
N LYS A 31 -10.22 -12.06 -11.64
CA LYS A 31 -11.56 -12.47 -11.21
C LYS A 31 -11.53 -13.40 -9.99
N ASP A 32 -10.33 -13.71 -9.49
CA ASP A 32 -10.17 -14.60 -8.35
C ASP A 32 -10.73 -13.93 -7.09
N ARG A 33 -11.50 -14.69 -6.32
CA ARG A 33 -12.17 -14.21 -5.12
C ARG A 33 -11.60 -14.92 -3.91
N MET A 34 -11.20 -14.14 -2.93
CA MET A 34 -10.71 -14.63 -1.63
C MET A 34 -11.69 -14.27 -0.50
N ASP A 35 -12.97 -14.15 -0.82
CA ASP A 35 -14.01 -13.85 0.18
C ASP A 35 -13.99 -14.92 1.28
N ASP A 36 -14.17 -14.46 2.52
CA ASP A 36 -14.19 -15.31 3.72
C ASP A 36 -12.90 -16.10 3.97
N LYS A 37 -11.78 -15.73 3.31
CA LYS A 37 -10.45 -16.29 3.59
C LYS A 37 -9.67 -15.38 4.53
N ILE A 38 -9.04 -15.98 5.53
CA ILE A 38 -8.11 -15.30 6.42
C ILE A 38 -6.69 -15.54 5.90
N VAL A 39 -5.98 -14.46 5.56
CA VAL A 39 -4.57 -14.51 5.16
C VAL A 39 -3.72 -14.04 6.34
N VAL A 40 -2.75 -14.85 6.76
CA VAL A 40 -1.83 -14.54 7.86
C VAL A 40 -0.45 -14.29 7.31
N ILE A 41 0.11 -13.10 7.57
CA ILE A 41 1.50 -12.78 7.25
C ILE A 41 2.36 -13.17 8.44
N THR A 42 3.08 -14.29 8.33
CA THR A 42 4.05 -14.71 9.34
C THR A 42 5.37 -13.96 9.18
N GLY A 43 6.08 -13.72 10.28
CA GLY A 43 7.37 -13.02 10.23
C GLY A 43 7.27 -11.53 9.90
N SER A 44 6.16 -10.85 10.19
CA SER A 44 5.99 -9.41 9.91
C SER A 44 6.98 -8.48 10.63
N ASN A 45 7.78 -8.99 11.57
CA ASN A 45 8.80 -8.22 12.29
C ASN A 45 10.17 -8.24 11.60
N THR A 46 10.43 -9.15 10.66
CA THR A 46 11.71 -9.30 9.93
C THR A 46 11.52 -9.83 8.50
N GLY A 47 12.55 -9.74 7.65
CA GLY A 47 12.54 -10.38 6.32
C GLY A 47 11.40 -9.94 5.37
N ILE A 48 10.99 -10.84 4.47
CA ILE A 48 9.98 -10.58 3.43
C ILE A 48 8.62 -10.30 4.06
N GLY A 49 8.24 -11.00 5.13
CA GLY A 49 6.98 -10.75 5.84
C GLY A 49 6.86 -9.32 6.36
N LYS A 50 7.95 -8.74 6.92
CA LYS A 50 8.00 -7.31 7.28
C LYS A 50 7.86 -6.42 6.07
N SER A 51 8.58 -6.70 4.97
CA SER A 51 8.47 -5.91 3.75
C SER A 51 7.07 -5.95 3.16
N THR A 52 6.40 -7.11 3.15
CA THR A 52 5.01 -7.26 2.72
C THR A 52 4.06 -6.48 3.63
N ALA A 53 4.22 -6.59 4.95
CA ALA A 53 3.40 -5.84 5.92
C ALA A 53 3.62 -4.32 5.79
N VAL A 54 4.88 -3.89 5.63
CA VAL A 54 5.26 -2.49 5.43
C VAL A 54 4.77 -1.97 4.08
N GLU A 55 4.82 -2.76 3.01
CA GLU A 55 4.32 -2.37 1.69
C GLU A 55 2.79 -2.25 1.70
N LEU A 56 2.08 -3.20 2.31
CA LEU A 56 0.64 -3.10 2.56
C LEU A 56 0.29 -1.84 3.36
N ALA A 57 1.15 -1.48 4.31
CA ALA A 57 1.06 -0.26 5.11
C ALA A 57 1.42 1.03 4.34
N LYS A 58 2.39 0.98 3.42
CA LYS A 58 2.93 2.12 2.67
C LYS A 58 2.15 2.45 1.40
N ARG A 59 1.25 1.58 0.94
CA ARG A 59 0.48 1.76 -0.29
C ARG A 59 -0.51 2.92 -0.19
N GLY A 60 0.01 4.14 -0.31
CA GLY A 60 -0.76 5.38 -0.19
C GLY A 60 -1.25 5.63 1.24
N MET A 61 -2.07 6.67 1.39
CA MET A 61 -2.83 6.85 2.61
C MET A 61 -3.94 5.79 2.63
N VAL A 62 -3.67 4.63 3.21
CA VAL A 62 -4.67 3.59 3.49
C VAL A 62 -5.13 3.75 4.92
N ARG A 63 -6.44 3.62 5.14
CA ARG A 63 -7.03 3.61 6.48
C ARG A 63 -6.49 2.40 7.23
N THR A 64 -5.47 2.65 8.03
CA THR A 64 -4.87 1.67 8.93
C THR A 64 -4.72 2.29 10.29
N GLU A 65 -4.60 1.44 11.29
CA GLU A 65 -4.41 1.85 12.66
C GLU A 65 -2.96 2.25 13.00
N MET A 66 -2.09 2.41 11.99
CA MET A 66 -0.68 2.74 12.21
C MET A 66 -0.49 4.14 12.80
N SER A 67 -1.37 5.11 12.51
CA SER A 67 -1.23 6.46 13.04
C SER A 67 -1.28 6.49 14.58
N ARG A 68 -1.89 5.47 15.21
CA ARG A 68 -1.92 5.30 16.67
C ARG A 68 -0.53 5.26 17.32
N TYR A 69 0.51 4.89 16.56
CA TYR A 69 1.88 4.80 17.04
C TYR A 69 2.80 5.89 16.46
N ALA A 70 2.30 6.81 15.64
CA ALA A 70 3.07 7.90 15.05
C ALA A 70 3.38 9.05 16.04
N GLY A 71 3.54 8.72 17.33
CA GLY A 71 3.66 9.67 18.43
C GLY A 71 4.96 10.48 18.41
N GLY A 72 4.84 11.77 18.75
CA GLY A 72 5.93 12.72 18.97
C GLY A 72 5.48 13.78 19.98
N PRO A 73 6.32 14.78 20.33
CA PRO A 73 6.03 15.75 21.40
C PRO A 73 4.77 16.62 21.19
N TYR A 74 4.10 16.48 20.05
CA TYR A 74 2.87 17.19 19.66
C TYR A 74 1.64 16.27 19.55
N GLU A 75 1.72 15.02 20.02
CA GLU A 75 0.70 13.97 19.91
C GLU A 75 -0.72 14.42 20.27
N LYS A 76 -0.88 15.25 21.31
CA LYS A 76 -2.21 15.77 21.71
C LYS A 76 -2.80 16.78 20.74
N ILE A 77 -1.98 17.65 20.15
CA ILE A 77 -2.42 18.65 19.16
C ILE A 77 -2.69 17.96 17.81
N LEU A 78 -1.82 17.02 17.41
CA LEU A 78 -2.02 16.21 16.21
C LEU A 78 -3.28 15.35 16.31
N TYR A 79 -3.58 14.77 17.47
CA TYR A 79 -4.81 14.00 17.71
C TYR A 79 -6.09 14.85 17.53
N ILE A 80 -6.11 16.09 18.04
CA ILE A 80 -7.27 16.99 17.89
C ILE A 80 -7.43 17.44 16.43
N ILE A 81 -6.32 17.74 15.74
CA ILE A 81 -6.33 18.06 14.31
C ILE A 81 -6.78 16.85 13.48
N GLU A 82 -6.31 15.64 13.83
CA GLU A 82 -6.80 14.39 13.24
C GLU A 82 -8.31 14.28 13.43
N GLN A 83 -8.89 14.46 14.61
CA GLN A 83 -10.35 14.32 14.80
C GLN A 83 -11.19 15.28 13.90
N LEU A 84 -10.67 16.47 13.59
CA LEU A 84 -11.34 17.45 12.73
C LEU A 84 -11.10 17.21 11.24
N ILE A 85 -9.90 16.77 10.85
CA ILE A 85 -9.52 16.52 9.45
C ILE A 85 -9.90 15.11 9.00
N THR A 86 -9.95 14.13 9.91
CA THR A 86 -10.22 12.71 9.63
C THR A 86 -11.52 12.48 8.86
N PRO A 87 -12.69 13.08 9.17
CA PRO A 87 -13.90 12.83 8.38
C PRO A 87 -13.78 13.32 6.93
N ILE A 88 -13.04 14.39 6.69
CA ILE A 88 -12.76 14.89 5.33
C ILE A 88 -11.70 14.02 4.66
N ALA A 89 -10.61 13.72 5.36
CA ALA A 89 -9.54 12.84 4.88
C ALA A 89 -10.06 11.43 4.60
N TRP A 90 -11.03 10.93 5.37
CA TRP A 90 -11.70 9.65 5.18
C TRP A 90 -12.19 9.54 3.75
N VAL A 91 -12.84 10.58 3.21
CA VAL A 91 -13.34 10.57 1.83
C VAL A 91 -12.24 10.29 0.81
N PHE A 92 -11.01 10.72 1.07
CA PHE A 92 -9.91 10.60 0.11
C PHE A 92 -8.97 9.41 0.42
N ILE A 93 -8.71 9.07 1.68
CA ILE A 93 -7.84 7.95 2.09
C ILE A 93 -8.40 6.62 1.57
N LYS A 94 -7.52 5.82 0.91
CA LYS A 94 -7.82 4.48 0.40
C LYS A 94 -8.33 3.57 1.52
N SER A 95 -9.29 2.70 1.22
CA SER A 95 -9.70 1.66 2.17
C SER A 95 -8.62 0.57 2.30
N SER A 96 -8.68 -0.23 3.37
CA SER A 96 -7.74 -1.35 3.56
C SER A 96 -7.85 -2.37 2.41
N GLU A 97 -9.05 -2.55 1.86
CA GLU A 97 -9.31 -3.40 0.70
C GLU A 97 -8.65 -2.85 -0.57
N GLU A 98 -8.79 -1.54 -0.83
CA GLU A 98 -8.13 -0.86 -1.96
C GLU A 98 -6.59 -0.96 -1.84
N GLY A 99 -6.03 -0.85 -0.63
CA GLY A 99 -4.58 -0.98 -0.39
C GLY A 99 -4.04 -2.42 -0.55
N ALA A 100 -4.82 -3.42 -0.13
CA ALA A 100 -4.43 -4.83 -0.20
C ALA A 100 -4.56 -5.41 -1.61
N GLN A 101 -5.40 -4.82 -2.47
CA GLN A 101 -5.82 -5.37 -3.76
C GLN A 101 -4.65 -5.83 -4.64
N THR A 102 -3.61 -5.02 -4.79
CA THR A 102 -2.46 -5.39 -5.66
C THR A 102 -1.65 -6.55 -5.09
N THR A 103 -1.58 -6.71 -3.77
CA THR A 103 -0.85 -7.84 -3.16
C THR A 103 -1.64 -9.12 -3.33
N ILE A 104 -2.96 -9.04 -3.13
CA ILE A 104 -3.86 -10.17 -3.35
C ILE A 104 -3.77 -10.61 -4.81
N TYR A 105 -3.89 -9.66 -5.75
CA TYR A 105 -3.73 -9.91 -7.18
C TYR A 105 -2.46 -10.68 -7.52
N LEU A 106 -1.30 -10.19 -7.05
CA LEU A 106 -0.01 -10.83 -7.30
C LEU A 106 0.13 -12.20 -6.63
N ALA A 107 -0.59 -12.44 -5.53
CA ALA A 107 -0.53 -13.69 -4.80
C ALA A 107 -1.54 -14.75 -5.30
N SER A 108 -2.60 -14.34 -6.00
CA SER A 108 -3.70 -15.23 -6.38
C SER A 108 -3.80 -15.50 -7.87
N ASP A 109 -3.36 -14.58 -8.74
CA ASP A 109 -3.56 -14.72 -10.18
C ASP A 109 -2.55 -15.70 -10.80
N ILE A 110 -3.06 -16.87 -11.21
CA ILE A 110 -2.28 -17.94 -11.86
C ILE A 110 -1.53 -17.48 -13.12
N HIS A 111 -2.03 -16.45 -13.80
CA HIS A 111 -1.37 -15.93 -15.00
C HIS A 111 -0.06 -15.19 -14.69
N LEU A 112 0.20 -14.89 -13.42
CA LEU A 112 1.42 -14.25 -12.95
C LEU A 112 2.49 -15.21 -12.42
N ASP A 113 2.23 -16.53 -12.40
CA ASP A 113 3.17 -17.54 -11.87
C ASP A 113 4.57 -17.46 -12.52
N ASN A 114 4.64 -17.08 -13.80
CA ASN A 114 5.90 -16.98 -14.55
C ASN A 114 6.40 -15.53 -14.69
N VAL A 115 5.78 -14.57 -14.02
CA VAL A 115 6.14 -13.15 -14.10
C VAL A 115 7.02 -12.78 -12.91
N SER A 116 8.29 -12.48 -13.16
CA SER A 116 9.26 -12.07 -12.14
C SER A 116 10.02 -10.80 -12.54
N GLY A 117 10.52 -10.05 -11.54
CA GLY A 117 11.29 -8.82 -11.75
C GLY A 117 10.47 -7.60 -12.18
N LYS A 118 9.14 -7.65 -12.03
CA LYS A 118 8.22 -6.57 -12.40
C LYS A 118 7.71 -5.83 -11.17
N TYR A 119 7.38 -4.55 -11.33
CA TYR A 119 6.81 -3.72 -10.27
C TYR A 119 5.35 -3.40 -10.58
N PHE A 120 4.46 -3.60 -9.61
CA PHE A 120 3.01 -3.43 -9.79
C PHE A 120 2.45 -2.45 -8.77
N SER A 121 1.54 -1.59 -9.23
CA SER A 121 0.75 -0.67 -8.40
C SER A 121 -0.66 -0.58 -8.95
N ASP A 122 -1.66 -0.59 -8.07
CA ASP A 122 -3.09 -0.61 -8.42
C ASP A 122 -3.44 -1.69 -9.48
N CYS A 123 -2.82 -2.86 -9.33
CA CYS A 123 -2.93 -4.03 -10.21
C CYS A 123 -2.42 -3.83 -11.65
N ILE A 124 -1.59 -2.82 -11.90
CA ILE A 124 -0.97 -2.54 -13.20
C ILE A 124 0.55 -2.60 -13.07
N GLU A 125 1.23 -3.18 -14.07
CA GLU A 125 2.68 -3.12 -14.19
C GLU A 125 3.11 -1.66 -14.45
N ILE A 126 3.94 -1.12 -13.57
CA ILE A 126 4.48 0.23 -13.67
C ILE A 126 6.00 0.18 -13.64
N GLN A 127 6.64 1.13 -14.33
CA GLN A 127 8.09 1.25 -14.27
C GLN A 127 8.52 1.77 -12.89
N PRO A 128 9.42 1.07 -12.18
CA PRO A 128 9.90 1.53 -10.89
C PRO A 128 10.77 2.78 -11.04
N SER A 129 11.10 3.40 -9.91
CA SER A 129 11.97 4.57 -9.90
C SER A 129 13.35 4.25 -10.49
N LYS A 130 14.01 5.24 -11.11
CA LYS A 130 15.37 5.07 -11.66
C LYS A 130 16.37 4.58 -10.60
N MET A 131 16.19 4.99 -9.35
CA MET A 131 17.02 4.56 -8.23
C MET A 131 16.90 3.06 -7.95
N THR A 132 15.71 2.48 -8.13
CA THR A 132 15.46 1.04 -7.96
C THR A 132 16.17 0.22 -9.04
N LEU A 133 16.38 0.80 -10.23
CA LEU A 133 17.04 0.15 -11.37
C LEU A 133 18.58 0.23 -11.31
N ASN A 134 19.16 0.89 -10.31
CA ASN A 134 20.60 0.96 -10.16
C ASN A 134 21.16 -0.37 -9.63
N GLU A 135 21.78 -1.15 -10.51
CA GLU A 135 22.40 -2.44 -10.17
C GLU A 135 23.54 -2.31 -9.14
N GLU A 136 24.28 -1.20 -9.14
CA GLU A 136 25.37 -0.98 -8.19
C GLU A 136 24.84 -0.82 -6.77
N ASP A 137 23.80 -0.01 -6.60
CA ASP A 137 23.14 0.19 -5.30
C ASP A 137 22.48 -1.10 -4.80
N ASN A 138 21.82 -1.84 -5.70
CA ASN A 138 21.20 -3.13 -5.37
C ASN A 138 22.25 -4.15 -4.91
N ARG A 139 23.39 -4.25 -5.61
CA ARG A 139 24.50 -5.13 -5.20
C ARG A 139 25.10 -4.71 -3.86
N ARG A 140 25.31 -3.40 -3.66
CA ARG A 140 25.84 -2.85 -2.40
C ARG A 140 24.89 -3.15 -1.23
N LEU A 141 23.59 -2.97 -1.44
CA LEU A 141 22.57 -3.25 -0.44
C LEU A 141 22.55 -4.74 -0.06
N TRP A 142 22.68 -5.64 -1.03
CA TRP A 142 22.78 -7.08 -0.78
C TRP A 142 23.97 -7.42 0.11
N LEU A 143 25.18 -6.99 -0.26
CA LEU A 143 26.41 -7.28 0.50
C LEU A 143 26.35 -6.74 1.94
N LEU A 144 25.80 -5.53 2.12
CA LEU A 144 25.59 -4.97 3.46
C LEU A 144 24.59 -5.78 4.27
N SER A 145 23.49 -6.20 3.65
CA SER A 145 22.46 -7.01 4.30
C SER A 145 22.99 -8.38 4.73
N GLU A 146 23.77 -9.05 3.87
CA GLU A 146 24.46 -10.31 4.20
C GLU A 146 25.39 -10.12 5.40
N LYS A 147 26.21 -9.06 5.39
CA LYS A 147 27.14 -8.76 6.49
C LYS A 147 26.41 -8.47 7.79
N MET A 148 25.30 -7.72 7.75
CA MET A 148 24.51 -7.36 8.92
C MET A 148 23.76 -8.55 9.52
N THR A 149 23.27 -9.45 8.67
CA THR A 149 22.54 -10.66 9.09
C THR A 149 23.45 -11.83 9.42
N LYS A 150 24.76 -11.73 9.11
CA LYS A 150 25.74 -12.81 9.25
C LYS A 150 25.28 -14.07 8.53
N LEU A 151 24.74 -13.89 7.33
CA LEU A 151 24.19 -14.98 6.55
C LEU A 151 25.30 -15.98 6.20
N ASP A 152 25.13 -17.22 6.62
CA ASP A 152 26.08 -18.30 6.33
C ASP A 152 26.03 -18.68 4.84
N ASP A 153 27.19 -18.96 4.25
CA ASP A 153 27.29 -19.27 2.83
C ASP A 153 26.51 -20.54 2.44
N SER A 154 26.23 -21.44 3.38
CA SER A 154 25.40 -22.63 3.14
C SER A 154 23.93 -22.33 2.82
N LEU A 155 23.43 -21.15 3.22
CA LEU A 155 22.03 -20.74 3.02
C LEU A 155 21.81 -19.96 1.72
N LYS A 156 22.84 -19.77 0.90
CA LYS A 156 22.80 -18.91 -0.30
C LYS A 156 22.33 -19.62 -1.59
N ASN A 157 22.07 -20.93 -1.54
CA ASN A 157 21.80 -21.76 -2.72
C ASN A 157 20.31 -22.13 -2.89
N PHE A 158 19.38 -21.31 -2.42
CA PHE A 158 17.94 -21.49 -2.66
C PHE A 158 17.44 -20.67 -3.84
#